data_AF-A0A835B6V0-F1
#
_entry.id   AF-A0A835B6V0-F1
#
_cell.length_a   1.000
_cell.length_b   1.000
_cell.length_c   1.000
_cell.angle_alpha   90.00
_cell.angle_beta   90.00
_cell.angle_gamma   90.00
#
_symmetry.space_group_name_H-M   'P 1'
#
loop_
_entity.id
_entity.type
_entity.pdbx_description
1 polymer ?
#
loop_
_entity_poly.entity_id
_entity_poly.type
_entity_poly.pdbx_seq_one_letter_code
_entity_poly.pdbx_strand_id
1 'polypeptide(L)'
;MRFTYTPVPKVVVDSDTLQIFSVKLAATRGDLELPLDVFGTVAIRDAVDHNRNIIFHRKREDCQTLTKTDPYLVLVGPTRAVNFGLNPVIIEVELKVKGTTESKDVYLSFLVAPIRCYATMFSHLFKRTFSSKLSTLEFAFGHICFSVEATIFVQVIHG
;
A
#
# COMPACT_ATOMS: atom_id res chain seq x y z
N MET A 1 3.20 -21.34 2.26
CA MET A 1 3.91 -20.05 2.18
C MET A 1 5.40 -20.35 2.01
N ARG A 2 6.04 -19.83 0.96
CA ARG A 2 7.41 -20.22 0.58
C ARG A 2 8.53 -19.57 1.41
N PHE A 3 8.22 -18.52 2.17
CA PHE A 3 9.24 -17.69 2.86
C PHE A 3 9.50 -18.08 4.32
N THR A 4 8.70 -18.97 4.91
CA THR A 4 8.86 -19.41 6.31
C THR A 4 9.35 -20.84 6.46
N TYR A 5 9.55 -21.57 5.35
CA TYR A 5 9.80 -23.01 5.36
C TYR A 5 11.30 -23.39 5.29
N THR A 6 12.19 -22.46 4.93
CA THR A 6 13.64 -22.72 4.85
C THR A 6 14.41 -21.95 5.91
N PRO A 7 15.47 -22.54 6.51
CA PRO A 7 16.34 -21.83 7.46
C PRO A 7 16.89 -20.57 6.81
N VAL A 8 16.86 -19.46 7.55
CA VAL A 8 17.39 -18.17 7.10
C VAL A 8 18.88 -18.36 6.74
N PRO A 9 19.33 -18.02 5.53
CA PRO A 9 20.75 -18.05 5.19
C PRO A 9 21.53 -17.16 6.17
N LYS A 10 22.72 -17.60 6.60
CA LYS A 10 23.59 -16.96 7.60
C LYS A 10 24.10 -15.54 7.24
N VAL A 11 23.64 -14.95 6.15
CA VAL A 11 23.92 -13.55 5.83
C VAL A 11 22.71 -12.75 6.27
N VAL A 12 22.83 -12.12 7.43
CA VAL A 12 21.90 -11.07 7.86
C VAL A 12 22.12 -9.90 6.92
N VAL A 13 21.44 -9.92 5.78
CA VAL A 13 21.16 -8.71 5.03
C VAL A 13 20.17 -7.95 5.90
N ASP A 14 20.49 -6.72 6.28
CA ASP A 14 19.63 -5.83 7.07
C ASP A 14 18.17 -6.00 6.61
N SER A 15 17.40 -6.74 7.41
CA SER A 15 16.07 -7.22 7.04
C SER A 15 15.05 -6.17 7.46
N ASP A 16 15.22 -5.00 6.87
CA ASP A 16 14.34 -3.88 7.09
C ASP A 16 13.04 -4.13 6.33
N THR A 17 11.93 -3.76 6.94
CA THR A 17 10.62 -3.87 6.30
C THR A 17 9.91 -2.52 6.23
N LEU A 18 9.08 -2.38 5.20
CA LEU A 18 8.19 -1.24 5.02
C LEU A 18 6.79 -1.64 5.47
N GLN A 19 6.34 -1.08 6.59
CA GLN A 19 4.96 -1.15 7.04
C GLN A 19 4.14 -0.02 6.41
N ILE A 20 2.96 -0.33 5.88
CA ILE A 20 2.03 0.66 5.34
C ILE A 20 0.92 0.88 6.36
N PHE A 21 0.82 2.08 6.92
CA PHE A 21 -0.19 2.41 7.93
C PHE A 21 -1.46 3.00 7.32
N SER A 22 -1.32 3.86 6.31
CA SER A 22 -2.48 4.47 5.67
C SER A 22 -2.17 4.96 4.26
N VAL A 23 -3.23 5.03 3.45
CA VAL A 23 -3.26 5.74 2.18
C VAL A 23 -4.43 6.72 2.24
N LYS A 24 -4.10 8.01 2.24
CA LYS A 24 -5.06 9.11 2.38
C LYS A 24 -5.19 9.86 1.07
N LEU A 25 -6.42 10.16 0.65
CA LEU A 25 -6.68 11.17 -0.35
C LEU A 25 -6.44 12.56 0.25
N ALA A 26 -5.24 13.12 0.03
CA ALA A 26 -4.81 14.37 0.65
C ALA A 26 -5.34 15.61 -0.08
N ALA A 27 -5.50 15.52 -1.41
CA ALA A 27 -6.10 16.57 -2.22
C ALA A 27 -6.74 15.99 -3.49
N THR A 28 -7.79 16.64 -3.96
CA THR A 28 -8.37 16.45 -5.30
C THR A 28 -7.98 17.63 -6.20
N ARG A 29 -8.08 17.45 -7.52
CA ARG A 29 -7.82 18.49 -8.53
C ARG A 29 -8.95 18.53 -9.55
N GLY A 30 -9.11 19.67 -10.21
CA GLY A 30 -10.24 19.91 -11.11
C GLY A 30 -11.56 19.99 -10.33
N ASP A 31 -12.65 19.58 -10.97
CA ASP A 31 -14.00 19.70 -10.41
C ASP A 31 -14.41 18.52 -9.51
N LEU A 32 -13.44 17.71 -9.05
CA LEU A 32 -13.71 16.59 -8.14
C LEU A 32 -13.88 17.08 -6.70
N GLU A 33 -15.10 16.96 -6.20
CA GLU A 33 -15.44 17.21 -4.80
C GLU A 33 -15.84 15.93 -4.08
N LEU A 34 -15.49 15.83 -2.80
CA LEU A 34 -15.94 14.75 -1.92
C LEU A 34 -17.43 14.92 -1.59
N PRO A 35 -18.21 13.83 -1.50
CA PRO A 35 -17.76 12.43 -1.49
C PRO A 35 -17.47 11.83 -2.87
N LEU A 36 -16.54 10.88 -2.91
CA LEU A 36 -16.14 10.18 -4.14
C LEU A 36 -16.24 8.67 -3.96
N ASP A 37 -16.90 7.98 -4.88
CA ASP A 37 -16.91 6.52 -4.94
C ASP A 37 -15.68 6.03 -5.70
N VAL A 38 -14.71 5.49 -4.96
CA VAL A 38 -13.40 5.10 -5.46
C VAL A 38 -13.28 3.58 -5.57
N PHE A 39 -12.73 3.12 -6.68
CA PHE A 39 -12.38 1.71 -6.90
C PHE A 39 -11.04 1.58 -7.63
N GLY A 40 -10.52 0.36 -7.69
CA GLY A 40 -9.23 0.06 -8.32
C GLY A 40 -8.29 -0.68 -7.35
N THR A 41 -6.99 -0.54 -7.57
CA THR A 41 -5.96 -1.29 -6.85
C THR A 41 -4.81 -0.37 -6.41
N VAL A 42 -4.32 -0.60 -5.20
CA VAL A 42 -3.00 -0.15 -4.76
C VAL A 42 -2.18 -1.37 -4.39
N ALA A 43 -0.99 -1.49 -4.97
CA ALA A 43 -0.08 -2.59 -4.72
C ALA A 43 1.33 -2.08 -4.44
N ILE A 44 2.08 -2.88 -3.71
CA ILE A 44 3.49 -2.65 -3.39
C ILE A 44 4.29 -3.81 -3.96
N ARG A 45 5.47 -3.53 -4.52
CA ARG A 45 6.42 -4.56 -4.94
C ARG A 45 7.76 -4.31 -4.28
N ASP A 46 8.37 -5.35 -3.75
CA ASP A 46 9.76 -5.34 -3.33
C ASP A 46 10.62 -6.20 -4.26
N ALA A 47 11.91 -6.29 -3.94
CA ALA A 47 12.87 -7.05 -4.72
C ALA A 47 12.92 -8.55 -4.38
N VAL A 48 12.06 -9.05 -3.49
CA VAL A 48 12.10 -10.46 -3.08
C VAL A 48 11.56 -11.35 -4.19
N ASP A 49 10.40 -11.00 -4.74
CA ASP A 49 9.74 -11.76 -5.80
C ASP A 49 9.17 -10.88 -6.93
N HIS A 50 9.26 -9.56 -6.80
CA HIS A 50 8.66 -8.56 -7.69
C HIS A 50 7.15 -8.72 -7.94
N ASN A 51 6.45 -9.55 -7.15
CA ASN A 51 5.02 -9.74 -7.26
C ASN A 51 4.27 -8.57 -6.60
N ARG A 52 3.03 -8.35 -7.05
CA ARG A 52 2.13 -7.37 -6.43
C ARG A 52 1.71 -7.88 -5.05
N ASN A 53 2.13 -7.17 -4.01
CA ASN A 53 1.56 -7.25 -2.69
C ASN A 53 0.41 -6.23 -2.61
N ILE A 54 -0.82 -6.70 -2.84
CA ILE A 54 -2.00 -5.82 -2.93
C ILE A 54 -2.36 -5.33 -1.53
N ILE A 55 -2.43 -4.01 -1.35
CA ILE A 55 -2.78 -3.36 -0.08
C ILE A 55 -4.12 -2.63 -0.12
N PHE A 56 -4.71 -2.47 -1.30
CA PHE A 56 -6.07 -2.00 -1.48
C PHE A 56 -6.62 -2.60 -2.78
N HIS A 57 -7.83 -3.13 -2.73
CA HIS A 57 -8.53 -3.57 -3.93
C HIS A 57 -10.03 -3.44 -3.74
N ARG A 58 -10.68 -2.71 -4.66
CA ARG A 58 -12.13 -2.60 -4.76
C ARG A 58 -12.53 -2.69 -6.22
N LYS A 59 -13.60 -3.42 -6.50
CA LYS A 59 -14.20 -3.47 -7.84
C LYS A 59 -15.19 -2.31 -8.01
N ARG A 60 -15.62 -2.03 -9.23
CA ARG A 60 -16.53 -0.91 -9.54
C ARG A 60 -17.92 -1.07 -8.90
N GLU A 61 -18.38 -2.30 -8.79
CA GLU A 61 -19.64 -2.68 -8.15
C GLU A 61 -19.60 -2.53 -6.62
N ASP A 62 -18.41 -2.55 -6.02
CA ASP A 62 -18.15 -2.46 -4.59
C ASP A 62 -17.12 -1.35 -4.32
N CYS A 63 -17.47 -0.12 -4.71
CA CYS A 63 -16.62 1.05 -4.44
C CYS A 63 -16.53 1.34 -2.95
N GLN A 64 -15.44 1.99 -2.56
CA GLN A 64 -15.38 2.69 -1.28
C GLN A 64 -15.72 4.17 -1.46
N THR A 65 -16.68 4.68 -0.72
CA THR A 65 -16.96 6.12 -0.66
C THR A 65 -15.96 6.82 0.27
N LEU A 66 -15.19 7.76 -0.28
CA LEU A 66 -14.34 8.66 0.50
C LEU A 66 -15.08 9.95 0.81
N THR A 67 -14.91 10.47 2.01
CA THR A 67 -15.56 11.71 2.49
C THR A 67 -14.54 12.70 3.03
N LYS A 68 -14.96 13.93 3.33
CA LYS A 68 -14.08 14.93 3.95
C LYS A 68 -13.61 14.50 5.36
N THR A 69 -14.47 13.82 6.11
CA THR A 69 -14.19 13.33 7.46
C THR A 69 -13.45 11.99 7.45
N ASP A 70 -13.63 11.19 6.40
CA ASP A 70 -12.92 9.92 6.21
C ASP A 70 -12.34 9.80 4.78
N PRO A 71 -11.16 10.41 4.54
CA PRO A 71 -10.49 10.39 3.24
C PRO A 71 -9.50 9.22 3.08
N TYR A 72 -9.61 8.16 3.88
CA TYR A 72 -8.64 7.06 3.92
C TYR A 72 -9.13 5.83 3.16
N LEU A 73 -8.27 5.22 2.35
CA LEU A 73 -8.57 3.91 1.77
C LEU A 73 -8.57 2.85 2.87
N VAL A 74 -9.58 1.96 2.87
CA VAL A 74 -9.63 0.79 3.74
C VAL A 74 -8.64 -0.23 3.20
N LEU A 75 -7.45 -0.24 3.79
CA LEU A 75 -6.38 -1.13 3.35
C LEU A 75 -6.72 -2.58 3.68
N VAL A 76 -6.43 -3.46 2.72
CA VAL A 76 -6.21 -4.87 3.02
C VAL A 76 -4.76 -5.02 3.46
N GLY A 77 -4.51 -5.75 4.54
CA GLY A 77 -3.15 -5.96 5.00
C GLY A 77 -2.31 -6.60 3.88
N PRO A 78 -1.04 -6.22 3.73
CA PRO A 78 -0.17 -6.88 2.77
C PRO A 78 -0.11 -8.38 3.08
N THR A 79 -0.13 -9.23 2.06
CA THR A 79 -0.17 -10.70 2.23
C THR A 79 1.14 -11.28 2.76
N ARG A 80 2.21 -10.49 2.76
CA ARG A 80 3.56 -10.79 3.25
C ARG A 80 4.27 -9.50 3.66
N ALA A 81 5.35 -9.58 4.42
CA ALA A 81 6.15 -8.39 4.71
C ALA A 81 6.75 -7.79 3.42
N VAL A 82 6.91 -6.47 3.39
CA VAL A 82 7.55 -5.75 2.28
C VAL A 82 9.01 -5.52 2.64
N ASN A 83 9.94 -6.16 1.94
CA ASN A 83 11.37 -5.95 2.14
C ASN A 83 11.77 -4.54 1.71
N PHE A 84 12.48 -3.83 2.58
CA PHE A 84 12.88 -2.43 2.38
C PHE A 84 14.38 -2.23 2.57
N GLY A 85 15.17 -3.04 1.85
CA GLY A 85 16.62 -2.94 1.81
C GLY A 85 17.16 -1.99 0.72
N LEU A 86 18.28 -2.37 0.11
CA LEU A 86 18.99 -1.57 -0.90
C LEU A 86 18.19 -1.31 -2.18
N ASN A 87 17.33 -2.26 -2.56
CA ASN A 87 16.50 -2.13 -3.75
C ASN A 87 15.24 -1.31 -3.45
N PRO A 88 14.82 -0.42 -4.37
CA PRO A 88 13.63 0.38 -4.16
C PRO A 88 12.38 -0.50 -4.10
N VAL A 89 11.47 -0.15 -3.20
CA VAL A 89 10.10 -0.65 -3.20
C VAL A 89 9.29 0.14 -4.21
N ILE A 90 8.51 -0.52 -5.05
CA ILE A 90 7.68 0.14 -6.07
C ILE A 90 6.24 0.19 -5.57
N ILE A 91 5.65 1.40 -5.54
CA ILE A 91 4.22 1.61 -5.39
C ILE A 91 3.58 1.58 -6.77
N GLU A 92 2.52 0.81 -6.93
CA GLU A 92 1.63 0.86 -8.09
C GLU A 92 0.24 1.30 -7.63
N VAL A 93 -0.28 2.38 -8.22
CA VAL A 93 -1.61 2.91 -7.95
C VAL A 93 -2.39 2.95 -9.25
N GLU A 94 -3.56 2.32 -9.26
CA GLU A 94 -4.58 2.49 -10.27
C GLU A 94 -5.92 2.68 -9.55
N LEU A 95 -6.35 3.94 -9.40
CA LEU A 95 -7.61 4.29 -8.75
C LEU A 95 -8.48 5.11 -9.71
N LYS A 96 -9.78 4.82 -9.67
CA LYS A 96 -10.80 5.48 -10.48
C LYS A 96 -11.94 5.97 -9.58
N VAL A 97 -12.56 7.07 -10.00
CA VAL A 97 -13.86 7.50 -9.48
C VAL A 97 -14.95 6.91 -10.37
N LYS A 98 -15.97 6.32 -9.75
CA LYS A 98 -17.13 5.76 -10.43
C LYS A 98 -18.00 6.87 -11.03
N GLY A 99 -18.21 6.81 -12.34
CA GLY A 99 -19.20 7.61 -13.04
C GLY A 99 -20.57 6.93 -13.09
N THR A 100 -21.57 7.62 -13.65
CA THR A 100 -22.91 7.04 -13.85
C THR A 100 -22.87 5.80 -14.75
N THR A 101 -21.88 5.72 -15.65
CA THR A 101 -21.60 4.60 -16.56
C THR A 101 -20.10 4.32 -16.58
N GLU A 102 -19.67 3.14 -17.01
CA GLU A 102 -18.24 2.78 -17.10
C GLU A 102 -17.45 3.75 -18.00
N SER A 103 -18.07 4.21 -19.09
CA SER A 103 -17.49 5.21 -20.00
C SER A 103 -17.25 6.58 -19.37
N LYS A 104 -17.87 6.86 -18.21
CA LYS A 104 -17.72 8.08 -17.43
C LYS A 104 -16.84 7.90 -16.20
N ASP A 105 -16.29 6.71 -15.98
CA ASP A 105 -15.31 6.51 -14.92
C ASP A 105 -14.03 7.30 -15.27
N VAL A 106 -13.45 7.96 -14.27
CA VAL A 106 -12.25 8.78 -14.47
C VAL A 106 -11.14 8.31 -13.57
N TYR A 107 -9.89 8.37 -14.04
CA TYR A 107 -8.74 8.05 -13.21
C TYR A 107 -8.56 9.10 -12.11
N LEU A 108 -8.75 8.67 -10.86
CA LEU A 108 -8.40 9.46 -9.70
C LEU A 108 -6.88 9.56 -9.56
N SER A 109 -6.19 8.42 -9.69
CA SER A 109 -4.74 8.31 -9.60
C SER A 109 -4.24 7.15 -10.46
N PHE A 110 -3.17 7.37 -11.21
CA PHE A 110 -2.53 6.33 -12.02
C PHE A 110 -1.02 6.55 -12.02
N LEU A 111 -0.28 5.83 -11.16
CA LEU A 111 1.16 6.05 -11.01
C LEU A 111 1.91 4.79 -10.63
N VAL A 112 3.19 4.77 -11.01
CA VAL A 112 4.20 3.84 -10.53
C VAL A 112 5.35 4.68 -9.98
N ALA A 113 5.71 4.48 -8.72
CA ALA A 113 6.74 5.30 -8.07
C ALA A 113 7.64 4.48 -7.14
N PRO A 114 8.97 4.70 -7.18
CA PRO A 114 9.89 4.06 -6.24
C PRO A 114 9.91 4.79 -4.89
N ILE A 115 9.95 4.02 -3.81
CA ILE A 115 10.38 4.43 -2.47
C ILE A 115 11.75 3.82 -2.24
N ARG A 116 12.73 4.66 -1.88
CA ARG A 116 14.07 4.21 -1.53
C ARG A 116 14.24 4.19 -0.02
N CYS A 117 14.91 3.15 0.46
CA CYS A 117 15.46 3.11 1.79
C CYS A 117 16.64 4.08 1.86
N TYR A 118 16.62 4.94 2.87
CA TYR A 118 17.81 5.68 3.29
C TYR A 118 18.32 4.99 4.55
N ALA A 119 19.61 4.67 4.57
CA ALA A 119 20.22 4.00 5.72
C ALA A 119 19.91 4.78 7.00
N THR A 120 19.24 4.11 7.94
CA THR A 120 18.93 4.60 9.29
C THR A 120 19.25 3.50 10.28
N MET A 121 19.71 3.88 11.47
CA MET A 121 19.94 2.92 12.57
C MET A 121 18.67 2.65 13.39
N PHE A 122 17.60 3.43 13.17
CA PHE A 122 16.39 3.38 13.97
C PHE A 122 15.13 3.34 13.12
N SER A 123 14.18 2.53 13.58
CA SER A 123 12.83 2.48 13.02
C SER A 123 12.15 3.83 13.17
N HIS A 124 11.42 4.26 12.13
CA HIS A 124 10.74 5.55 12.15
C HIS A 124 9.51 5.55 11.25
N LEU A 125 8.57 6.44 11.57
CA LEU A 125 7.42 6.74 10.74
C LEU A 125 7.76 7.89 9.79
N PHE A 126 7.39 7.75 8.53
CA PHE A 126 7.54 8.82 7.56
C PHE A 126 6.33 8.88 6.62
N LYS A 127 6.13 10.04 6.00
CA LYS A 127 5.06 10.27 5.06
C LYS A 127 5.61 10.61 3.68
N ARG A 128 4.94 10.15 2.64
CA ARG A 128 5.23 10.54 1.25
C ARG A 128 3.94 10.84 0.51
N THR A 129 3.96 11.93 -0.24
CA THR A 129 2.84 12.33 -1.09
C THR A 129 3.16 12.05 -2.55
N PHE A 130 2.17 11.55 -3.28
CA PHE A 130 2.26 11.27 -4.71
C PHE A 130 1.07 11.92 -5.39
N SER A 131 1.32 12.95 -6.20
CA SER A 131 0.31 13.51 -7.09
C SER A 131 0.27 12.77 -8.40
N SER A 132 -0.91 12.35 -8.84
CA SER A 132 -1.15 11.80 -10.17
C SER A 132 -2.59 12.05 -10.59
N LYS A 133 -2.78 12.34 -11.88
CA LYS A 133 -4.08 12.64 -12.48
C LYS A 133 -4.85 13.69 -11.67
N LEU A 134 -5.94 13.30 -11.02
CA LEU A 134 -6.89 14.17 -10.34
C LEU A 134 -6.71 14.19 -8.83
N SER A 135 -5.63 13.59 -8.29
CA SER A 135 -5.44 13.49 -6.85
C SER A 135 -3.99 13.63 -6.39
N THR A 136 -3.85 13.88 -5.09
CA THR A 136 -2.65 13.67 -4.31
C THR A 136 -2.95 12.64 -3.24
N LEU A 137 -2.21 11.53 -3.24
CA LEU A 137 -2.28 10.52 -2.20
C LEU A 137 -1.14 10.72 -1.20
N GLU A 138 -1.44 10.78 0.08
CA GLU A 138 -0.45 10.72 1.17
C GLU A 138 -0.40 9.29 1.71
N PHE A 139 0.79 8.70 1.69
CA PHE A 139 1.08 7.44 2.33
C PHE A 139 1.78 7.68 3.65
N ALA A 140 1.36 7.00 4.70
CA ALA A 140 2.11 6.90 5.95
C ALA A 140 2.76 5.52 6.05
N PHE A 141 4.08 5.51 6.22
CA PHE A 141 4.91 4.32 6.26
C PHE A 141 5.66 4.20 7.58
N GLY A 142 5.94 2.97 8.00
CA GLY A 142 6.95 2.65 9.01
C GLY A 142 8.13 1.97 8.34
N HIS A 143 9.32 2.54 8.49
CA HIS A 143 10.57 1.82 8.26
C HIS A 143 10.90 1.08 9.55
N ILE A 144 10.87 -0.25 9.53
CA ILE A 144 11.17 -1.09 10.69
C ILE A 144 12.53 -1.74 10.47
N CYS A 145 13.54 -1.31 11.24
CA CYS A 145 14.89 -1.83 11.12
C CYS A 145 15.04 -3.20 11.79
N PHE A 146 15.86 -4.08 11.21
CA PHE A 146 16.16 -5.41 11.76
C PHE A 146 14.91 -6.25 12.09
N SER A 147 13.88 -6.14 11.26
CA SER A 147 12.60 -6.81 11.48
C SER A 147 12.63 -8.29 11.09
N VAL A 148 11.67 -9.05 11.62
CA VAL A 148 11.45 -10.45 11.28
C VAL A 148 9.98 -10.67 10.91
N GLU A 149 9.73 -11.54 9.93
CA GLU A 149 8.38 -11.99 9.60
C GLU A 149 8.04 -13.25 10.42
N ALA A 150 6.89 -13.26 11.07
CA ALA A 150 6.40 -14.39 11.86
C ALA A 150 4.98 -14.77 11.43
N THR A 151 4.67 -16.07 11.43
CA THR A 151 3.33 -16.59 11.17
C THR A 151 2.75 -17.18 12.46
N ILE A 152 1.55 -16.74 12.85
CA ILE A 152 0.82 -17.26 14.00
C ILE A 152 -0.36 -18.08 13.49
N PHE A 153 -0.50 -19.31 13.97
CA PHE A 153 -1.66 -20.16 13.71
C PHE A 153 -2.55 -20.16 14.94
N VAL A 154 -3.83 -19.82 14.77
CA VAL A 154 -4.83 -19.80 15.85
C VAL A 154 -5.88 -20.86 15.55
N GLN A 155 -6.11 -21.75 16.51
CA GLN A 155 -7.18 -22.75 16.47
C GLN A 155 -8.11 -22.49 17.66
N VAL A 156 -9.37 -22.16 17.37
CA VAL A 156 -10.41 -22.04 18.40
C VAL A 156 -11.02 -23.42 18.60
N ILE A 157 -10.94 -23.93 19.83
CA ILE A 157 -11.30 -25.33 20.14
C ILE A 157 -12.72 -25.42 20.71
N HIS A 158 -13.16 -24.43 21.51
CA HIS A 158 -14.53 -24.26 22.01
C HIS A 158 -14.83 -22.77 22.19
N GLY A 159 -16.11 -22.38 22.10
CA GLY A 159 -16.59 -21.00 22.23
C GLY A 159 -17.58 -20.82 23.37
#